data_AF-A0A538DAT3-F1
#
_entry.id   AF-A0A538DAT3-F1
#
_cell.length_a   1.000
_cell.length_b   1.000
_cell.length_c   1.000
_cell.angle_alpha   90.00
_cell.angle_beta   90.00
_cell.angle_gamma   90.00
#
_symmetry.space_group_name_H-M   'P 1'
#
loop_
_entity.id
_entity.type
_entity.pdbx_description
1 polymer ?
#
loop_
_entity_poly.entity_id
_entity_poly.type
_entity_poly.pdbx_seq_one_letter_code
_entity_poly.pdbx_strand_id
1 'polypeptide(L)' 'MVPVRAGIYARISSDREGDGLGVNRQLEDCKQLAGLRGWQVVETYVDDDVSAYGGK' A
#
# COMPACT_ATOMS: atom_id res chain seq x y z
N MET A 1 -11.93 18.00 17.17
CA MET A 1 -10.52 17.94 16.74
C MET A 1 -10.51 17.43 15.30
N VAL A 2 -9.79 18.08 14.38
CA VAL A 2 -9.77 17.66 12.96
C VAL A 2 -8.82 16.46 12.84
N PRO A 3 -9.21 15.34 12.21
CA PRO A 3 -8.34 14.18 12.07
C PRO A 3 -7.12 14.53 11.22
N VAL A 4 -5.97 13.94 11.55
CA VAL A 4 -4.76 14.06 10.74
C VAL A 4 -5.02 13.40 9.39
N ARG A 5 -4.76 14.10 8.29
CA ARG A 5 -4.86 13.56 6.93
C ARG A 5 -3.60 12.76 6.61
N ALA A 6 -3.77 11.54 6.12
CA ALA A 6 -2.69 10.63 5.78
C ALA A 6 -2.84 10.10 4.35
N GLY A 7 -1.72 10.00 3.62
CA GLY A 7 -1.63 9.22 2.39
C GLY A 7 -1.00 7.86 2.68
N ILE A 8 -1.40 6.82 1.94
CA ILE A 8 -0.77 5.50 2.00
C ILE A 8 -0.05 5.27 0.68
N TYR A 9 1.23 4.88 0.72
CA TYR A 9 1.97 4.40 -0.44
C TYR A 9 2.40 2.96 -0.16
N ALA A 10 1.97 2.02 -0.99
CA ALA A 10 2.31 0.61 -0.88
C ALA A 10 3.00 0.13 -2.16
N ARG A 11 4.11 -0.59 -2.01
CA ARG A 11 4.92 -1.10 -3.12
C ARG A 11 5.37 -2.52 -2.82
N ILE A 12 5.44 -3.37 -3.83
CA ILE A 12 6.10 -4.67 -3.73
C ILE A 12 7.13 -4.85 -4.85
N SER A 13 8.33 -5.31 -4.48
CA SER A 13 9.47 -5.45 -5.42
C SER A 13 9.47 -6.80 -6.14
N SER A 14 8.88 -7.84 -5.54
CA SER A 14 8.81 -9.18 -6.12
C SER A 14 7.65 -9.93 -5.50
N ASP A 15 6.54 -10.01 -6.22
CA ASP A 15 5.40 -10.85 -5.87
C ASP A 15 5.71 -12.27 -6.38
N ARG A 16 6.41 -13.07 -5.55
CA ARG A 16 6.86 -14.43 -5.91
C ARG A 16 5.72 -15.40 -6.20
N GLU A 17 4.51 -15.11 -5.71
CA GLU A 17 3.31 -15.92 -5.91
C GLU A 17 2.44 -15.39 -7.07
N GLY A 18 2.72 -14.19 -7.58
CA GLY A 18 2.03 -13.58 -8.74
C GLY A 18 0.57 -13.17 -8.48
N ASP A 19 0.12 -13.19 -7.24
CA ASP A 19 -1.29 -13.05 -6.86
C ASP A 19 -1.63 -11.61 -6.41
N GLY A 20 -0.63 -10.72 -6.31
CA GLY A 20 -0.84 -9.33 -5.85
C GLY A 20 -1.28 -9.23 -4.38
N LEU A 21 -1.22 -10.33 -3.64
CA LEU A 21 -1.61 -10.43 -2.23
C LEU A 21 -0.66 -9.63 -1.32
N GLY A 22 0.60 -9.48 -1.71
CA GLY A 22 1.60 -8.80 -0.89
C GLY A 22 1.39 -7.29 -0.75
N VAL A 23 0.89 -6.61 -1.79
CA VAL A 23 0.61 -5.17 -1.74
C VAL A 23 -0.73 -4.87 -1.07
N ASN A 24 -1.75 -5.71 -1.29
CA ASN A 24 -3.05 -5.59 -0.65
C ASN A 24 -2.93 -5.72 0.88
N ARG A 25 -2.15 -6.67 1.37
CA ARG A 25 -1.89 -6.83 2.81
C ARG A 25 -1.25 -5.58 3.42
N GLN A 26 -0.27 -4.98 2.75
CA GLN A 26 0.34 -3.72 3.20
C GLN A 26 -0.67 -2.58 3.28
N LEU A 27 -1.55 -2.47 2.28
CA LEU A 27 -2.61 -1.46 2.29
C LEU A 27 -3.58 -1.67 3.45
N GLU A 28 -3.98 -2.90 3.73
CA GLU A 28 -4.86 -3.23 4.85
C GLU A 28 -4.20 -2.92 6.21
N ASP A 29 -2.94 -3.29 6.39
CA ASP A 29 -2.19 -2.99 7.62
C ASP A 29 -2.07 -1.46 7.83
N CYS A 30 -1.77 -0.70 6.77
CA CYS A 30 -1.72 0.75 6.84
C CYS A 30 -3.07 1.40 7.15
N LYS A 31 -4.17 0.88 6.58
CA LYS A 31 -5.53 1.36 6.86
C LYS A 31 -5.93 1.07 8.32
N GLN A 32 -5.61 -0.11 8.83
CA GLN A 32 -5.86 -0.47 10.23
C GLN A 32 -5.09 0.45 11.18
N LEU A 33 -3.81 0.69 10.91
CA LEU A 33 -3.00 1.61 11.71
C LEU A 33 -3.58 3.03 11.68
N ALA A 34 -3.99 3.52 10.52
CA ALA A 34 -4.63 4.84 10.40
C ALA A 34 -5.91 4.91 11.26
N GLY A 35 -6.74 3.87 11.23
CA GLY A 35 -7.93 3.76 12.08
C GLY A 35 -7.60 3.82 13.58
N LEU A 36 -6.60 3.04 14.03
CA LEU A 36 -6.13 3.05 15.42
C LEU A 36 -5.57 4.41 15.87
N ARG A 37 -5.03 5.19 14.93
CA ARG A 37 -4.47 6.52 15.19
C ARG A 37 -5.51 7.65 15.03
N GLY A 38 -6.73 7.35 14.60
CA GLY A 38 -7.75 8.36 14.28
C GLY A 38 -7.37 9.23 13.09
N TRP A 39 -6.55 8.71 12.18
CA TRP A 39 -6.14 9.41 10.96
C TRP A 39 -7.17 9.19 9.85
N GLN A 40 -7.36 10.21 9.03
CA GLN A 40 -8.16 10.14 7.82
C GLN A 40 -7.24 9.80 6.65
N VAL A 41 -7.37 8.59 6.10
CA VAL A 41 -6.71 8.24 4.84
C VAL A 41 -7.40 8.98 3.71
N VAL A 42 -6.67 9.82 2.98
CA VAL A 42 -7.23 10.66 1.90
C VAL A 42 -6.87 10.18 0.51
N GLU A 43 -5.75 9.46 0.38
CA GLU A 43 -5.30 8.90 -0.90
C GLU A 43 -4.44 7.66 -0.65
N THR A 44 -4.51 6.70 -1.57
CA THR A 44 -3.71 5.48 -1.56
C THR A 44 -3.05 5.32 -2.91
N TYR A 45 -1.73 5.15 -2.91
CA TYR A 45 -0.91 4.92 -4.09
C TYR A 45 -0.35 3.51 -4.03
N VAL A 46 -0.47 2.79 -5.14
CA VAL A 46 -0.03 1.39 -5.26
C VAL A 46 0.98 1.32 -6.39
N ASP A 47 2.13 0.73 -6.09
CA ASP A 47 3.21 0.45 -7.04
C ASP A 47 3.36 -1.08 -7.09
N ASP A 48 2.45 -1.72 -7.84
CA ASP A 48 2.42 -3.16 -8.09
C ASP A 48 3.06 -3.56 -9.44
N ASP A 49 3.33 -2.60 -10.32
CA ASP A 49 3.86 -2.83 -11.66
C ASP A 49 5.25 -2.20 -11.86
N VAL A 50 6.28 -2.89 -11.37
CA VAL A 50 7.54 -3.01 -12.12
C VAL A 50 8.01 -4.44 -11.95
N SER A 51 7.66 -5.26 -12.94
CA SER A 51 8.54 -6.34 -13.37
C SER A 51 9.96 -5.78 -13.46
N ALA A 52 10.81 -6.02 -12.47
CA ALA A 52 12.24 -5.69 -12.54
C ALA A 52 12.96 -6.43 -13.68
N TYR A 53 12.23 -7.24 -14.46
CA TYR A 53 12.61 -7.82 -15.74
C TYR A 53 11.94 -7.06 -16.89
N GLY A 54 12.50 -5.90 -17.23
CA GLY A 54 12.52 -5.47 -18.64
C GLY A 54 13.38 -6.48 -19.39
N GLY A 55 12.74 -7.28 -20.24
CA GLY A 55 13.40 -8.34 -20.99
C GLY A 55 14.64 -7.86 -21.75
N LYS A 56 15.71 -8.62 -21.62
CA LYS A 56 16.81 -8.68 -22.58
C LYS A 56 17.00 -10.13 -22.99
#